data_AF-A0AAV2E4C2-F1
#
_entry.id   AF-A0AAV2E4C2-F1
#
_cell.length_a   1.000
_cell.length_b   1.000
_cell.length_c   1.000
_cell.angle_alpha   90.00
_cell.angle_beta   90.00
_cell.angle_gamma   90.00
#
_symmetry.space_group_name_H-M   'P 1'
#
loop_
_entity.id
_entity.type
_entity.pdbx_description
1 polymer ?
#
loop_
_entity_poly.entity_id
_entity_poly.type
_entity_poly.pdbx_seq_one_letter_code
_entity_poly.pdbx_strand_id
1 'polypeptide(L)'
;MVDETKNVKHENYNDYSYVHSYPNRDNGSVIGGATCDRQLWKLDCWSCLVTAKNKLNDNCGHTHDARIELADCSIWYKMIR
;
A
#
# COMPACT_ATOMS: atom_id res chain seq x y z
N MET A 1 -17.69 -11.21 -7.62
CA MET A 1 -17.87 -9.83 -7.17
C MET A 1 -17.18 -9.74 -5.83
N VAL A 2 -16.00 -9.13 -5.77
CA VAL A 2 -15.24 -9.03 -4.50
C VAL A 2 -15.94 -7.97 -3.67
N ASP A 3 -16.35 -8.36 -2.48
CA ASP A 3 -17.05 -7.53 -1.49
C ASP A 3 -16.18 -6.33 -1.08
N GLU A 4 -16.61 -5.13 -1.44
CA GLU A 4 -15.95 -3.84 -1.21
C GLU A 4 -16.21 -3.26 0.19
N THR A 5 -16.58 -4.06 1.20
CA THR A 5 -16.97 -3.52 2.51
C THR A 5 -16.43 -4.29 3.71
N LYS A 6 -15.16 -4.71 3.69
CA LYS A 6 -14.45 -4.99 4.95
C LYS A 6 -13.98 -3.69 5.59
N ASN A 7 -14.92 -3.08 6.32
CA ASN A 7 -14.75 -2.21 7.48
C ASN A 7 -13.30 -1.71 7.67
N VAL A 8 -12.89 -0.81 6.79
CA VAL A 8 -11.61 -0.12 6.96
C VAL A 8 -11.83 0.77 8.17
N LYS A 9 -11.26 0.38 9.30
CA LYS A 9 -11.10 1.29 10.42
C LYS A 9 -10.12 2.36 9.96
N HIS A 10 -10.66 3.44 9.37
CA HIS A 10 -9.93 4.70 9.15
C HIS A 10 -9.68 5.34 10.52
N GLU A 11 -8.93 4.66 11.39
CA GLU A 11 -8.50 5.20 12.66
C GLU A 11 -7.38 6.20 12.36
N ASN A 12 -7.80 7.45 12.10
CA ASN A 12 -7.06 8.68 11.79
C ASN A 12 -6.99 9.08 10.31
N TYR A 13 -7.86 10.00 9.93
CA TYR A 13 -7.88 10.76 8.66
C TYR A 13 -6.62 11.64 8.40
N ASN A 14 -5.59 11.53 9.25
CA ASN A 14 -4.31 12.27 9.18
C ASN A 14 -3.10 11.32 9.05
N ASP A 15 -3.31 10.06 8.69
CA ASP A 15 -2.23 9.08 8.68
C ASP A 15 -1.44 9.13 7.37
N TYR A 16 -0.28 9.79 7.40
CA TYR A 16 0.71 9.77 6.32
C TYR A 16 1.38 8.40 6.16
N SER A 17 1.00 7.41 6.96
CA SER A 17 1.44 6.03 6.84
C SER A 17 0.22 5.14 6.99
N TYR A 18 0.14 4.05 6.23
CA TYR A 18 -0.92 3.07 6.38
C TYR A 18 -0.34 1.67 6.20
N VAL A 19 -0.80 0.72 7.01
CA VAL A 19 -0.40 -0.69 6.94
C VAL A 19 -1.66 -1.55 6.96
N HIS A 20 -1.78 -2.44 5.98
CA HIS A 20 -2.90 -3.35 5.84
C HIS A 20 -2.42 -4.78 5.63
N SER A 21 -3.19 -5.74 6.12
CA SER A 21 -2.95 -7.16 5.91
C SER A 21 -4.18 -7.80 5.27
N TYR A 22 -3.96 -8.61 4.23
CA TYR A 22 -4.98 -9.34 3.51
C TYR A 22 -4.66 -10.84 3.52
N PRO A 23 -5.61 -11.71 3.89
CA PRO A 23 -5.40 -13.16 3.76
C PRO A 23 -5.24 -13.54 2.28
N ASN A 24 -4.31 -14.44 2.00
CA ASN A 24 -4.07 -15.01 0.68
C ASN A 24 -4.64 -16.43 0.60
N ARG A 25 -5.01 -16.89 -0.59
CA ARG A 25 -5.68 -18.18 -0.83
C ARG A 25 -4.82 -19.39 -0.45
N ASP A 26 -3.50 -19.25 -0.46
CA ASP A 26 -2.55 -20.35 -0.23
C ASP A 26 -2.12 -20.48 1.24
N ASN A 27 -3.04 -20.30 2.20
CA ASN A 27 -2.75 -20.22 3.64
C ASN A 27 -1.72 -19.14 4.04
N GLY A 28 -1.40 -18.21 3.14
CA GLY A 28 -0.52 -17.07 3.41
C GLY A 28 -1.31 -15.81 3.75
N SER A 29 -0.59 -14.74 4.07
CA SER A 29 -1.13 -13.38 4.19
C SER A 29 -0.22 -12.42 3.44
N VAL A 30 -0.80 -11.39 2.82
CA VAL A 30 -0.05 -10.27 2.25
C VAL A 30 -0.18 -9.11 3.21
N ILE A 31 0.93 -8.68 3.80
CA ILE A 31 1.00 -7.41 4.51
C ILE A 31 1.60 -6.37 3.58
N GLY A 32 1.10 -5.15 3.62
CA GLY A 32 1.69 -4.05 2.89
C GLY A 32 1.42 -2.74 3.58
N GLY A 33 2.17 -1.74 3.16
CA GLY A 33 1.97 -0.39 3.65
C GLY A 33 2.46 0.63 2.68
N ALA A 34 2.10 1.87 2.95
CA ALA A 34 2.62 2.99 2.21
C ALA A 34 2.71 4.22 3.11
N THR A 35 3.59 5.12 2.73
CA THR A 35 3.91 6.31 3.49
C THR A 35 4.02 7.50 2.53
N CYS A 36 3.62 8.68 2.99
CA CYS A 36 3.79 9.96 2.31
C CYS A 36 4.62 10.91 3.18
N ASP A 37 5.24 11.90 2.55
CA ASP A 37 5.75 13.06 3.26
C ASP A 37 4.60 13.77 3.98
N ARG A 38 4.85 14.17 5.23
CA ARG A 38 3.89 14.85 6.11
C ARG A 38 3.52 16.26 5.65
N GLN A 39 4.26 16.82 4.70
CA GLN A 39 4.03 18.15 4.16
C GLN A 39 3.14 18.12 2.91
N LEU A 40 2.90 16.95 2.32
CA LEU A 40 2.03 16.82 1.16
C LEU A 40 0.56 17.03 1.52
N TRP A 41 -0.15 17.68 0.61
CA TRP A 41 -1.60 17.73 0.68
C TRP A 41 -2.17 16.35 0.36
N LYS A 42 -3.37 16.06 0.87
CA LYS A 42 -3.96 14.71 0.76
C LYS A 42 -4.07 14.21 -0.70
N LEU A 43 -4.41 15.11 -1.62
CA LEU A 43 -4.53 14.78 -3.05
C LEU A 43 -3.17 14.52 -3.70
N ASP A 44 -2.13 15.23 -3.29
CA ASP A 44 -0.77 15.02 -3.81
C ASP A 44 -0.19 13.71 -3.27
N CYS A 45 -0.41 13.41 -1.99
CA CYS A 45 -0.09 12.12 -1.39
C CYS A 45 -0.77 10.97 -2.14
N TRP A 46 -2.08 11.06 -2.38
CA TRP A 46 -2.82 10.07 -3.17
C TRP A 46 -2.21 9.87 -4.57
N SER A 47 -1.92 10.97 -5.27
CA SER A 47 -1.35 10.93 -6.63
C SER A 47 0.05 10.30 -6.66
N CYS A 48 0.89 10.60 -5.67
CA CYS A 48 2.20 9.97 -5.51
C CYS A 48 2.06 8.47 -5.29
N LEU A 49 1.17 8.05 -4.39
CA LEU A 49 0.95 6.64 -4.07
C LEU A 49 0.39 5.84 -5.25
N VAL A 50 -0.50 6.42 -6.04
CA VAL A 50 -0.97 5.80 -7.29
C VAL A 50 0.20 5.57 -8.26
N THR A 51 1.10 6.55 -8.38
CA THR A 51 2.31 6.42 -9.22
C THR A 51 3.24 5.33 -8.69
N ALA A 52 3.49 5.30 -7.38
CA ALA A 52 4.32 4.28 -6.74
C ALA A 52 3.72 2.87 -6.92
N LYS A 53 2.40 2.71 -6.76
CA LYS A 53 1.68 1.45 -6.98
C LYS A 53 1.82 0.97 -8.42
N ASN A 54 1.67 1.85 -9.42
CA ASN A 54 1.82 1.46 -10.82
C ASN A 54 3.24 0.94 -11.09
N LYS A 55 4.28 1.65 -10.60
CA LYS A 55 5.67 1.19 -10.67
C LYS A 55 5.90 -0.14 -9.96
N LEU A 56 5.25 -0.36 -8.82
CA LEU A 56 5.36 -1.61 -8.08
C LEU A 56 4.78 -2.78 -8.89
N ASN A 57 3.63 -2.59 -9.53
CA ASN A 57 3.04 -3.61 -10.40
C ASN A 57 3.91 -3.90 -11.63
N ASP A 58 4.41 -2.84 -12.29
CA ASP A 58 5.19 -2.96 -13.52
C ASP A 58 6.55 -3.67 -13.28
N ASN A 59 7.17 -3.46 -12.11
CA ASN A 59 8.52 -3.97 -11.83
C ASN A 59 8.55 -5.21 -10.93
N CYS A 60 7.53 -5.43 -10.10
CA CYS A 60 7.61 -6.39 -8.98
C CYS A 60 6.42 -7.36 -8.89
N GLY A 61 5.47 -7.38 -9.83
CA GLY A 61 4.19 -8.11 -9.72
C GLY A 61 4.23 -9.62 -9.40
N HIS A 62 5.41 -10.25 -9.39
CA HIS A 62 5.60 -11.66 -9.08
C HIS A 62 6.61 -11.94 -7.94
N THR A 63 7.04 -10.92 -7.19
CA THR A 63 7.98 -11.10 -6.07
C THR A 63 7.25 -11.31 -4.75
N HIS A 64 7.91 -11.97 -3.78
CA HIS A 64 7.34 -12.20 -2.44
C HIS A 64 7.48 -10.98 -1.52
N ASP A 65 8.32 -10.02 -1.88
CA ASP A 65 8.55 -8.76 -1.18
C ASP A 65 8.91 -7.72 -2.25
N ALA A 66 8.38 -6.51 -2.12
CA ALA A 66 8.72 -5.40 -2.99
C ALA A 66 8.56 -4.07 -2.27
N ARG A 67 9.33 -3.09 -2.73
CA ARG A 67 9.29 -1.72 -2.24
C ARG A 67 9.62 -0.73 -3.35
N ILE A 68 8.81 0.32 -3.46
CA ILE A 68 9.06 1.47 -4.32
C ILE A 68 9.20 2.70 -3.44
N GLU A 69 10.30 3.41 -3.61
CA GLU A 69 10.58 4.71 -2.98
C GLU A 69 10.55 5.79 -4.06
N LEU A 70 9.70 6.79 -3.87
CA LEU A 70 9.68 8.03 -4.63
C LEU A 70 10.11 9.19 -3.72
N ALA A 71 10.28 10.39 -4.29
CA ALA A 71 10.72 11.56 -3.54
C ALA A 71 9.84 11.85 -2.32
N ASP A 72 8.51 11.75 -2.50
CA ASP A 72 7.55 12.20 -1.47
C ASP A 72 6.64 11.07 -0.94
N CYS A 73 6.82 9.83 -1.40
CA CYS A 73 6.05 8.69 -0.91
C CYS A 73 6.74 7.35 -1.18
N SER A 74 6.30 6.31 -0.47
CA SER A 74 6.72 4.94 -0.68
C SER A 74 5.57 3.95 -0.54
N ILE A 75 5.70 2.80 -1.18
CA ILE A 75 4.79 1.66 -1.04
C ILE A 75 5.61 0.37 -0.94
N TRP A 76 5.18 -0.54 -0.09
CA TRP A 76 5.81 -1.84 0.08
C TRP A 76 4.77 -2.93 0.35
N TYR A 77 5.13 -4.17 0.00
CA TYR A 77 4.36 -5.35 0.42
C TYR A 77 5.28 -6.53 0.69
N LYS A 78 4.79 -7.47 1.47
CA LYS A 78 5.44 -8.75 1.78
C LYS A 78 4.41 -9.86 1.93
N MET A 79 4.70 -10.99 1.33
CA MET A 79 3.98 -12.24 1.56
C MET A 79 4.53 -12.93 2.83
N ILE A 80 3.62 -13.32 3.71
CA ILE A 80 3.88 -14.12 4.90
C ILE A 80 3.24 -15.48 4.65
N ARG A 81 4.01 -16.56 4.89
CA ARG A 81 3.53 -17.94 4.87
C ARG A 81 3.76 -18.57 6.24
#